data_AF-A0A943HB88-F1
#
_entry.id   AF-A0A943HB88-F1
#
_cell.length_a   1.000
_cell.length_b   1.000
_cell.length_c   1.000
_cell.angle_alpha   90.00
_cell.angle_beta   90.00
_cell.angle_gamma   90.00
#
_symmetry.space_group_name_H-M   'P 1'
#
loop_
_entity.id
_entity.type
_entity.pdbx_description
1 polymer ?
#
loop_
_entity_poly.entity_id
_entity_poly.type
_entity_poly.pdbx_seq_one_letter_code
_entity_poly.pdbx_strand_id
1 'polypeptide(L)'
;MDLINYIYLECSERWWKSDRNFKLDMKKYTNIEKKNKEKNLDNYIDLIIKKINEFPKEDNKKGKWQNEFDEIIDNFIESEKETFKLGIINKNIKNDFFNSTKRFIKEAKKFDENLSYTDIGQAMRNVWIINILQAVFGEKVQLSKAIFSYSMLYPYTDNYLDNTTINDMEKKNFNYKLNKRLNGENVESSDFCEEAVYKLVSYIEEDFKRNDYSELYEALLSIHKGQIKSLRQQNILSIPYEEDILGISIEKGGSSVLVDGFLTKGKMNKDEISFCIFYGFLLQLADDLQDIKSDINNNHITIMSQLAPKYNLDKIVNKLINFTVMFLKEDSCFKGENIHELKELIKTNCIMLILFSVILSKEFFSSEYINVIDEYLPFSIKYIESIKFKLRKKIRKIEFKDAVNYILGIN
;
A
#
# COMPACT_ATOMS: atom_id res chain seq x y z
N MET A 1 2.75 17.92 -19.17
CA MET A 1 1.73 16.92 -19.57
C MET A 1 2.24 15.90 -20.60
N ASP A 2 3.05 16.29 -21.60
CA ASP A 2 3.52 15.36 -22.66
C ASP A 2 4.37 14.18 -22.15
N LEU A 3 5.23 14.40 -21.14
CA LEU A 3 6.09 13.34 -20.60
C LEU A 3 5.29 12.25 -19.86
N ILE A 4 4.35 12.63 -18.99
CA ILE A 4 3.56 11.69 -18.20
C ILE A 4 2.68 10.83 -19.12
N ASN A 5 2.02 11.45 -20.09
CA ASN A 5 1.20 10.72 -21.07
C ASN A 5 2.05 9.75 -21.91
N TYR A 6 3.25 10.16 -22.32
CA TYR A 6 4.18 9.26 -22.99
C TYR A 6 4.55 8.05 -22.12
N ILE A 7 4.81 8.26 -20.82
CA ILE A 7 5.17 7.17 -19.90
C ILE A 7 3.96 6.26 -19.63
N TYR A 8 2.72 6.78 -19.59
CA TYR A 8 1.52 5.95 -19.51
C TYR A 8 1.39 5.01 -20.73
N LEU A 9 1.67 5.52 -21.94
CA LEU A 9 1.70 4.70 -23.15
C LEU A 9 2.82 3.64 -23.07
N GLU A 10 4.02 4.02 -22.59
CA GLU A 10 5.12 3.08 -22.39
C GLU A 10 4.75 1.98 -21.39
N CYS A 11 4.08 2.32 -20.29
CA CYS A 11 3.58 1.37 -19.30
C CYS A 11 2.58 0.38 -19.92
N SER A 12 1.64 0.90 -20.72
CA SER A 12 0.67 0.07 -21.46
C SER A 12 1.36 -0.87 -22.46
N GLU A 13 2.32 -0.37 -23.24
CA GLU A 13 3.09 -1.20 -24.17
C GLU A 13 3.86 -2.31 -23.45
N ARG A 14 4.53 -1.98 -22.33
CA ARG A 14 5.26 -2.95 -21.51
C ARG A 14 4.32 -3.99 -20.93
N TRP A 15 3.15 -3.58 -20.44
CA TRP A 15 2.11 -4.52 -20.05
C TRP A 15 1.78 -5.45 -21.21
N TRP A 16 1.43 -4.96 -22.41
CA TRP A 16 1.11 -5.81 -23.56
C TRP A 16 2.22 -6.78 -23.96
N LYS A 17 3.49 -6.39 -23.82
CA LYS A 17 4.67 -7.22 -24.11
C LYS A 17 4.99 -8.25 -23.01
N SER A 18 4.48 -8.08 -21.78
CA SER A 18 4.71 -9.03 -20.69
C SER A 18 4.21 -10.43 -21.01
N ASP A 19 5.06 -11.43 -20.76
CA ASP A 19 4.75 -12.84 -21.00
C ASP A 19 3.58 -13.31 -20.11
N ARG A 20 2.75 -14.22 -20.63
CA ARG A 20 1.60 -14.82 -19.95
C ARG A 20 1.90 -16.19 -19.34
N ASN A 21 3.09 -16.73 -19.59
CA ASN A 21 3.56 -17.99 -19.01
C ASN A 21 4.20 -17.72 -17.64
N PHE A 22 4.01 -18.65 -16.71
CA PHE A 22 4.59 -18.53 -15.37
C PHE A 22 6.12 -18.62 -15.44
N LYS A 23 6.81 -17.55 -15.03
CA LYS A 23 8.27 -17.48 -14.94
C LYS A 23 8.62 -16.75 -13.65
N LEU A 24 9.00 -17.51 -12.64
CA LEU A 24 9.42 -16.95 -11.36
C LEU A 24 10.68 -17.66 -10.88
N ASP A 25 11.78 -16.92 -10.83
CA ASP A 25 13.03 -17.36 -10.23
C ASP A 25 13.10 -16.84 -8.80
N MET A 26 12.50 -17.60 -7.88
CA MET A 26 12.48 -17.33 -6.45
C MET A 26 12.58 -18.64 -5.67
N LYS A 27 12.92 -18.52 -4.38
CA LYS A 27 12.99 -19.67 -3.48
C LYS A 27 11.67 -20.45 -3.47
N LYS A 28 11.77 -21.76 -3.66
CA LYS A 28 10.71 -22.71 -3.35
C LYS A 28 10.81 -23.20 -1.91
N TYR A 29 9.68 -23.54 -1.31
CA TYR A 29 9.58 -23.97 0.08
C TYR A 29 9.09 -25.40 0.19
N THR A 30 9.82 -26.20 0.96
CA THR A 30 9.39 -27.56 1.33
C THR A 30 8.29 -27.51 2.39
N ASN A 31 7.50 -28.59 2.49
CA ASN A 31 6.48 -28.72 3.54
C ASN A 31 7.03 -28.62 4.97
N ILE A 32 8.28 -29.01 5.18
CA ILE A 32 8.96 -28.91 6.48
C ILE A 32 9.28 -27.45 6.78
N GLU A 33 9.82 -26.70 5.82
CA GLU A 33 10.09 -25.27 5.97
C GLU A 33 8.82 -24.49 6.25
N LYS A 34 7.73 -24.76 5.50
CA LYS A 34 6.42 -24.13 5.74
C LYS A 34 5.96 -24.33 7.17
N LYS A 35 5.95 -25.58 7.66
CA LYS A 35 5.54 -25.89 9.05
C LYS A 35 6.41 -25.20 10.10
N ASN A 36 7.74 -25.15 9.88
CA ASN A 36 8.65 -24.47 10.79
C ASN A 36 8.36 -22.97 10.84
N LYS A 37 8.07 -22.35 9.69
CA LYS A 37 7.71 -20.93 9.60
C LYS A 37 6.38 -20.61 10.23
N GLU A 38 5.36 -21.44 10.01
CA GLU A 38 4.06 -21.30 10.67
C GLU A 38 4.20 -21.32 12.19
N LYS A 39 4.99 -22.29 12.72
CA LYS A 39 5.29 -22.37 14.15
C LYS A 39 6.05 -21.14 14.65
N ASN A 40 7.04 -20.66 13.89
CA ASN A 40 7.82 -19.48 14.23
C ASN A 40 6.93 -18.24 14.32
N LEU A 41 6.08 -18.00 13.32
CA LEU A 41 5.16 -16.88 13.28
C LEU A 41 4.13 -16.94 14.42
N ASP A 42 3.53 -18.11 14.67
CA ASP A 42 2.59 -18.30 15.79
C ASP A 42 3.27 -18.01 17.15
N ASN A 43 4.53 -18.44 17.34
CA ASN A 43 5.30 -18.14 18.55
C ASN A 43 5.55 -16.63 18.72
N TYR A 44 5.96 -15.93 17.67
CA TYR A 44 6.19 -14.48 17.74
C TYR A 44 4.91 -13.69 18.00
N ILE A 45 3.79 -14.09 17.38
CA ILE A 45 2.46 -13.53 17.68
C ILE A 45 2.16 -13.67 19.18
N ASP A 46 2.39 -14.85 19.75
CA ASP A 46 2.13 -15.10 21.18
C ASP A 46 3.07 -14.34 22.10
N LEU A 47 4.36 -14.20 21.73
CA LEU A 47 5.32 -13.39 22.47
C LEU A 47 4.93 -11.91 22.49
N ILE A 48 4.56 -11.34 21.33
CA ILE A 48 4.12 -9.94 21.22
C ILE A 48 2.87 -9.71 22.07
N ILE A 49 1.88 -10.59 21.95
CA ILE A 49 0.63 -10.51 22.71
C ILE A 49 0.88 -10.60 24.21
N LYS A 50 1.69 -11.57 24.64
CA LYS A 50 2.08 -11.72 26.04
C LYS A 50 2.77 -10.45 26.54
N LYS A 51 3.72 -9.93 25.77
CA LYS A 51 4.48 -8.74 26.15
C LYS A 51 3.59 -7.51 26.31
N ILE A 52 2.62 -7.32 25.42
CA ILE A 52 1.64 -6.25 25.51
C ILE A 52 0.80 -6.37 26.79
N ASN A 53 0.34 -7.57 27.14
CA ASN A 53 -0.43 -7.78 28.38
C ASN A 53 0.40 -7.58 29.65
N GLU A 54 1.72 -7.68 29.56
CA GLU A 54 2.67 -7.42 30.66
C GLU A 54 3.07 -5.94 30.78
N PHE A 55 2.37 -5.03 30.09
CA PHE A 55 2.65 -3.60 30.17
C PHE A 55 2.58 -3.10 31.63
N PRO A 56 3.67 -2.54 32.18
CA PRO A 56 3.74 -2.22 33.61
C PRO A 56 2.99 -0.93 33.93
N LYS A 57 2.37 -0.90 35.13
CA LYS A 57 1.74 0.31 35.66
C LYS A 57 2.78 1.30 36.20
N GLU A 58 3.91 0.82 36.72
CA GLU A 58 4.94 1.68 37.31
C GLU A 58 5.89 2.27 36.25
N ASP A 59 6.04 3.59 36.22
CA ASP A 59 6.82 4.32 35.21
C ASP A 59 8.29 3.86 35.14
N ASN A 60 8.89 3.52 36.27
CA ASN A 60 10.28 3.05 36.34
C ASN A 60 10.51 1.69 35.64
N LYS A 61 9.45 0.92 35.35
CA LYS A 61 9.54 -0.36 34.63
C LYS A 61 9.25 -0.24 33.13
N LYS A 62 8.61 0.85 32.68
CA LYS A 62 8.17 1.01 31.29
C LYS A 62 9.34 1.05 30.30
N GLY A 63 10.45 1.70 30.66
CA GLY A 63 11.67 1.72 29.82
C GLY A 63 12.27 0.32 29.59
N LYS A 64 12.37 -0.49 30.65
CA LYS A 64 12.82 -1.89 30.54
C LYS A 64 11.86 -2.72 29.68
N TRP A 65 10.55 -2.55 29.90
CA TRP A 65 9.53 -3.24 29.11
C TRP A 65 9.63 -2.91 27.61
N GLN A 66 9.89 -1.65 27.26
CA GLN A 66 10.02 -1.23 25.87
C GLN A 66 11.26 -1.82 25.20
N ASN A 67 12.41 -1.84 25.88
CA ASN A 67 13.61 -2.48 25.33
C ASN A 67 13.36 -3.96 25.02
N GLU A 68 12.72 -4.69 25.96
CA GLU A 68 12.36 -6.09 25.75
C GLU A 68 11.32 -6.27 24.63
N PHE A 69 10.40 -5.32 24.44
CA PHE A 69 9.45 -5.34 23.32
C PHE A 69 10.15 -5.11 21.97
N ASP A 70 11.02 -4.10 21.89
CA ASP A 70 11.78 -3.78 20.69
C ASP A 70 12.72 -4.96 20.31
N GLU A 71 13.33 -5.65 21.28
CA GLU A 71 14.12 -6.88 21.05
C GLU A 71 13.29 -8.01 20.42
N ILE A 72 12.03 -8.21 20.83
CA ILE A 72 11.15 -9.22 20.22
C ILE A 72 10.90 -8.90 18.74
N ILE A 73 10.64 -7.63 18.42
CA ILE A 73 10.42 -7.16 17.05
C ILE A 73 11.69 -7.30 16.20
N ASP A 74 12.85 -6.95 16.76
CA ASP A 74 14.14 -7.08 16.07
C ASP A 74 14.45 -8.54 15.73
N ASN A 75 14.24 -9.45 16.68
CA ASN A 75 14.44 -10.90 16.47
C ASN A 75 13.47 -11.48 15.42
N PHE A 76 12.22 -11.02 15.40
CA PHE A 76 11.27 -11.42 14.36
C PHE A 76 11.74 -11.02 12.96
N ILE A 77 12.17 -9.76 12.79
CA ILE A 77 12.63 -9.23 11.50
C ILE A 77 13.86 -9.98 11.01
N GLU A 78 14.82 -10.23 11.91
CA GLU A 78 16.01 -11.01 11.59
C GLU A 78 15.65 -12.44 11.18
N SER A 79 14.68 -13.07 11.84
CA SER A 79 14.20 -14.42 11.49
C SER A 79 13.53 -14.50 10.11
N GLU A 80 13.01 -13.37 9.61
CA GLU A 80 12.32 -13.28 8.31
C GLU A 80 13.16 -12.60 7.22
N LYS A 81 14.46 -12.33 7.47
CA LYS A 81 15.37 -11.72 6.50
C LYS A 81 15.48 -12.49 5.18
N GLU A 82 15.34 -13.81 5.20
CA GLU A 82 15.42 -14.60 3.96
C GLU A 82 14.11 -14.66 3.19
N THR A 83 12.98 -14.59 3.89
CA THR A 83 11.66 -14.79 3.30
C THR A 83 11.06 -13.51 2.77
N PHE A 84 11.15 -12.44 3.57
CA PHE A 84 10.57 -11.15 3.22
C PHE A 84 11.63 -10.07 3.02
N LYS A 85 12.92 -10.43 3.12
CA LYS A 85 14.06 -9.52 2.90
C LYS A 85 14.06 -8.31 3.86
N LEU A 86 13.31 -8.39 4.96
CA LEU A 86 13.09 -7.31 5.94
C LEU A 86 14.34 -6.90 6.71
N GLY A 87 15.34 -7.79 6.82
CA GLY A 87 16.60 -7.55 7.54
C GLY A 87 17.77 -7.12 6.67
N ILE A 88 17.55 -6.90 5.37
CA ILE A 88 18.65 -6.57 4.43
C ILE A 88 18.89 -5.06 4.30
N ILE A 89 17.89 -4.27 4.69
CA ILE A 89 18.05 -2.83 4.90
C ILE A 89 18.99 -2.59 6.08
N ASN A 90 19.95 -1.66 5.96
CA ASN A 90 20.86 -1.31 7.05
C ASN A 90 20.09 -0.87 8.32
N LYS A 91 20.70 -1.01 9.49
CA LYS A 91 20.04 -0.73 10.79
C LYS A 91 19.44 0.70 10.85
N ASN A 92 20.04 1.66 10.16
CA ASN A 92 19.59 3.05 10.17
C ASN A 92 18.28 3.24 9.42
N ILE A 93 18.20 2.78 8.16
CA ILE A 93 16.98 2.88 7.36
C ILE A 93 15.86 2.08 8.04
N LYS A 94 16.14 0.89 8.60
CA LYS A 94 15.16 0.13 9.39
C LYS A 94 14.57 0.99 10.52
N ASN A 95 15.42 1.64 11.32
CA ASN A 95 14.97 2.51 12.40
C ASN A 95 14.15 3.69 11.88
N ASP A 96 14.53 4.26 10.74
CA ASP A 96 13.81 5.37 10.11
C ASP A 96 12.40 4.95 9.65
N PHE A 97 12.23 3.75 9.10
CA PHE A 97 10.90 3.18 8.80
C PHE A 97 10.04 3.03 10.06
N PHE A 98 10.60 2.52 11.15
CA PHE A 98 9.89 2.40 12.44
C PHE A 98 9.53 3.76 13.02
N ASN A 99 10.44 4.72 12.98
CA ASN A 99 10.22 6.08 13.48
C ASN A 99 9.15 6.79 12.66
N SER A 100 9.19 6.69 11.32
CA SER A 100 8.16 7.21 10.41
C SER A 100 6.79 6.60 10.74
N THR A 101 6.73 5.28 10.93
CA THR A 101 5.51 4.55 11.30
C THR A 101 4.94 4.99 12.65
N LYS A 102 5.76 5.01 13.71
CA LYS A 102 5.35 5.44 15.06
C LYS A 102 4.85 6.89 15.04
N ARG A 103 5.57 7.78 14.34
CA ARG A 103 5.20 9.19 14.21
C ARG A 103 3.88 9.35 13.46
N PHE A 104 3.66 8.59 12.39
CA PHE A 104 2.41 8.65 11.62
C PHE A 104 1.20 8.32 12.48
N ILE A 105 1.24 7.19 13.21
CA ILE A 105 0.13 6.76 14.07
C ILE A 105 -0.13 7.81 15.17
N LYS A 106 0.94 8.36 15.76
CA LYS A 106 0.83 9.43 16.77
C LYS A 106 0.17 10.69 16.21
N GLU A 107 0.64 11.19 15.06
CA GLU A 107 0.09 12.39 14.45
C GLU A 107 -1.35 12.17 13.95
N ALA A 108 -1.69 10.97 13.47
CA ALA A 108 -3.06 10.63 13.09
C ALA A 108 -4.02 10.71 14.28
N LYS A 109 -3.61 10.16 15.43
CA LYS A 109 -4.39 10.23 16.68
C LYS A 109 -4.51 11.63 17.26
N LYS A 110 -3.50 12.49 17.06
CA LYS A 110 -3.58 13.91 17.42
C LYS A 110 -4.48 14.70 16.48
N PHE A 111 -4.49 14.34 15.20
CA PHE A 111 -5.30 15.01 14.19
C PHE A 111 -6.79 14.70 14.41
N ASP A 112 -7.11 13.44 14.67
CA ASP A 112 -8.46 12.98 14.98
C ASP A 112 -8.42 11.77 15.93
N GLU A 113 -8.84 12.00 17.18
CA GLU A 113 -8.82 10.98 18.23
C GLU A 113 -9.78 9.81 17.95
N ASN A 114 -10.84 10.06 17.17
CA ASN A 114 -11.90 9.10 16.87
C ASN A 114 -11.54 8.14 15.74
N LEU A 115 -10.48 8.40 14.98
CA LEU A 115 -10.02 7.50 13.93
C LEU A 115 -9.74 6.10 14.46
N SER A 116 -10.27 5.08 13.80
CA SER A 116 -9.98 3.71 14.19
C SER A 116 -8.53 3.36 13.84
N TYR A 117 -7.92 2.43 14.59
CA TYR A 117 -6.60 1.89 14.19
C TYR A 117 -6.64 1.15 12.86
N THR A 118 -7.83 0.72 12.41
CA THR A 118 -8.02 0.15 11.07
C THR A 118 -7.88 1.21 10.00
N ASP A 119 -8.48 2.38 10.15
CA ASP A 119 -8.35 3.49 9.18
C ASP A 119 -6.93 4.06 9.16
N ILE A 120 -6.32 4.21 10.35
CA ILE A 120 -4.90 4.60 10.44
C ILE A 120 -4.03 3.56 9.74
N GLY A 121 -4.29 2.26 9.96
CA GLY A 121 -3.54 1.20 9.31
C GLY A 121 -3.69 1.20 7.77
N GLN A 122 -4.87 1.56 7.26
CA GLN A 122 -5.09 1.70 5.81
C GLN A 122 -4.28 2.86 5.23
N ALA A 123 -4.36 4.04 5.84
CA ALA A 123 -3.62 5.23 5.43
C ALA A 123 -2.09 5.03 5.54
N MET A 124 -1.64 4.31 6.56
CA MET A 124 -0.23 4.01 6.81
C MET A 124 0.44 3.20 5.68
N ARG A 125 -0.33 2.42 4.91
CA ARG A 125 0.21 1.71 3.72
C ARG A 125 0.86 2.69 2.75
N ASN A 126 0.24 3.87 2.55
CA ASN A 126 0.79 4.90 1.67
C ASN A 126 2.12 5.47 2.19
N VAL A 127 2.23 5.66 3.51
CA VAL A 127 3.49 6.08 4.15
C VAL A 127 4.62 5.08 3.90
N TRP A 128 4.33 3.78 3.91
CA TRP A 128 5.34 2.76 3.62
C TRP A 128 5.82 2.80 2.17
N ILE A 129 4.92 3.06 1.21
CA ILE A 129 5.29 3.29 -0.19
C ILE A 129 6.19 4.51 -0.31
N ILE A 130 5.83 5.64 0.31
CA ILE A 130 6.64 6.85 0.33
C ILE A 130 8.03 6.60 0.97
N ASN A 131 8.10 5.87 2.09
CA ASN A 131 9.37 5.53 2.73
C ASN A 131 10.25 4.66 1.80
N ILE A 132 9.64 3.73 1.05
CA ILE A 132 10.35 2.96 0.01
C ILE A 132 10.87 3.88 -1.08
N LEU A 133 10.06 4.82 -1.59
CA LEU A 133 10.50 5.79 -2.60
C LEU A 133 11.62 6.70 -2.10
N GLN A 134 11.57 7.15 -0.83
CA GLN A 134 12.66 7.89 -0.22
C GLN A 134 13.96 7.07 -0.28
N ALA A 135 13.92 5.80 0.13
CA ALA A 135 15.07 4.90 0.04
C ALA A 135 15.54 4.67 -1.41
N VAL A 136 14.62 4.46 -2.36
CA VAL A 136 14.93 4.27 -3.79
C VAL A 136 15.64 5.52 -4.36
N PHE A 137 15.13 6.71 -4.06
CA PHE A 137 15.65 7.97 -4.57
C PHE A 137 16.85 8.52 -3.81
N GLY A 138 17.32 7.82 -2.77
CA GLY A 138 18.45 8.24 -1.93
C GLY A 138 18.12 9.39 -0.98
N GLU A 139 16.83 9.63 -0.72
CA GLU A 139 16.36 10.60 0.25
C GLU A 139 16.33 10.00 1.66
N LYS A 140 16.39 10.84 2.68
CA LYS A 140 16.24 10.41 4.06
C LYS A 140 14.82 9.87 4.29
N VAL A 141 14.71 8.66 4.83
CA VAL A 141 13.41 8.10 5.24
C VAL A 141 12.88 8.87 6.45
N GLN A 142 11.80 9.62 6.27
CA GLN A 142 11.19 10.40 7.34
C GLN A 142 9.76 10.83 6.99
N LEU A 143 8.93 10.97 8.02
CA LEU A 143 7.59 11.54 7.89
C LEU A 143 7.66 13.07 7.89
N SER A 144 7.41 13.70 6.73
CA SER A 144 7.16 15.15 6.62
C SER A 144 5.69 15.48 6.90
N LYS A 145 5.37 16.78 7.01
CA LYS A 145 3.99 17.23 7.23
C LYS A 145 3.14 16.89 6.00
N ALA A 146 3.65 17.10 4.80
CA ALA A 146 2.96 16.78 3.57
C ALA A 146 2.77 15.26 3.34
N ILE A 147 3.77 14.43 3.69
CA ILE A 147 3.64 12.95 3.62
C ILE A 147 2.52 12.49 4.55
N PHE A 148 2.53 12.95 5.81
CA PHE A 148 1.45 12.69 6.75
C PHE A 148 0.10 13.10 6.15
N SER A 149 0.03 14.32 5.60
CA SER A 149 -1.21 14.89 5.11
C SER A 149 -1.79 14.16 3.92
N TYR A 150 -0.97 13.82 2.93
CA TYR A 150 -1.44 13.09 1.76
C TYR A 150 -1.93 11.70 2.14
N SER A 151 -1.16 10.95 2.96
CA SER A 151 -1.60 9.63 3.42
C SER A 151 -2.90 9.71 4.25
N MET A 152 -3.07 10.78 5.04
CA MET A 152 -4.29 11.02 5.83
C MET A 152 -5.47 11.53 5.02
N LEU A 153 -5.35 11.82 3.72
CA LEU A 153 -6.54 12.13 2.91
C LEU A 153 -7.45 10.91 2.79
N TYR A 154 -6.88 9.69 2.70
CA TYR A 154 -7.61 8.45 2.41
C TYR A 154 -8.80 8.19 3.34
N PRO A 155 -8.70 8.30 4.69
CA PRO A 155 -9.85 8.13 5.58
C PRO A 155 -10.98 9.15 5.40
N TYR A 156 -10.69 10.31 4.80
CA TYR A 156 -11.66 11.39 4.58
C TYR A 156 -12.09 11.53 3.11
N THR A 157 -11.40 10.87 2.18
CA THR A 157 -11.77 10.84 0.75
C THR A 157 -12.35 9.50 0.37
N ASP A 158 -11.55 8.44 0.39
CA ASP A 158 -11.90 7.13 -0.16
C ASP A 158 -12.98 6.47 0.68
N ASN A 159 -12.79 6.41 2.01
CA ASN A 159 -13.82 5.91 2.93
C ASN A 159 -15.14 6.70 2.82
N TYR A 160 -15.07 8.01 2.55
CA TYR A 160 -16.26 8.84 2.36
C TYR A 160 -16.97 8.49 1.04
N LEU A 161 -16.22 8.34 -0.04
CA LEU A 161 -16.75 7.99 -1.37
C LEU A 161 -17.29 6.56 -1.43
N ASP A 162 -16.71 5.63 -0.68
CA ASP A 162 -17.16 4.23 -0.61
C ASP A 162 -18.33 4.02 0.36
N ASN A 163 -18.62 5.00 1.22
CA ASN A 163 -19.72 4.89 2.17
C ASN A 163 -21.08 4.84 1.45
N THR A 164 -21.79 3.73 1.59
CA THR A 164 -23.09 3.49 0.96
C THR A 164 -24.24 4.25 1.60
N THR A 165 -24.04 4.85 2.78
CA THR A 165 -25.05 5.69 3.45
C THR A 165 -25.06 7.13 2.96
N ILE A 166 -23.98 7.57 2.29
CA ILE A 166 -23.85 8.91 1.70
C ILE A 166 -24.42 8.87 0.29
N ASN A 167 -25.28 9.82 -0.04
CA ASN A 167 -25.95 9.82 -1.34
C ASN A 167 -25.05 10.36 -2.47
N ASP A 168 -25.40 10.01 -3.71
CA ASP A 168 -24.59 10.39 -4.88
C ASP A 168 -24.47 11.90 -5.10
N MET A 169 -25.48 12.68 -4.70
CA MET A 169 -25.45 14.13 -4.86
C MET A 169 -24.42 14.75 -3.91
N GLU A 170 -24.35 14.27 -2.67
CA GLU A 170 -23.35 14.66 -1.68
C GLU A 170 -21.95 14.30 -2.18
N LYS A 171 -21.73 13.06 -2.66
CA LYS A 171 -20.44 12.64 -3.23
C LYS A 171 -20.02 13.49 -4.43
N LYS A 172 -20.96 13.85 -5.31
CA LYS A 172 -20.69 14.76 -6.45
C LYS A 172 -20.30 16.16 -5.99
N ASN A 173 -21.01 16.70 -5.00
CA ASN A 173 -20.70 18.03 -4.45
C ASN A 173 -19.34 18.06 -3.74
N PHE A 174 -19.04 17.03 -2.94
CA PHE A 174 -17.73 16.85 -2.30
C PHE A 174 -16.62 16.82 -3.36
N ASN A 175 -16.75 15.99 -4.39
CA ASN A 175 -15.75 15.88 -5.46
C ASN A 175 -15.57 17.19 -6.24
N TYR A 176 -16.65 17.93 -6.47
CA TYR A 176 -16.62 19.25 -7.13
C TYR A 176 -15.82 20.26 -6.30
N LYS A 177 -16.12 20.37 -5.00
CA LYS A 177 -15.41 21.28 -4.10
C LYS A 177 -13.95 20.87 -3.88
N LEU A 178 -13.67 19.58 -3.73
CA LEU A 178 -12.30 19.08 -3.61
C LEU A 178 -11.49 19.41 -4.88
N ASN A 179 -12.10 19.30 -6.07
CA ASN A 179 -11.44 19.70 -7.32
C ASN A 179 -11.04 21.18 -7.29
N LYS A 180 -11.95 22.07 -6.89
CA LYS A 180 -11.67 23.51 -6.72
C LYS A 180 -10.56 23.77 -5.70
N ARG A 181 -10.63 23.12 -4.53
CA ARG A 181 -9.60 23.22 -3.48
C ARG A 181 -8.22 22.78 -3.98
N LEU A 182 -8.15 21.70 -4.75
CA LEU A 182 -6.91 21.19 -5.36
C LEU A 182 -6.40 22.09 -6.48
N ASN A 183 -7.26 22.85 -7.17
CA ASN A 183 -6.86 23.93 -8.10
C ASN A 183 -6.38 25.20 -7.39
N GLY A 184 -6.43 25.25 -6.06
CA GLY A 184 -6.01 26.41 -5.27
C GLY A 184 -7.08 27.49 -5.12
N GLU A 185 -8.35 27.19 -5.46
CA GLU A 185 -9.46 28.08 -5.15
C GLU A 185 -9.75 28.09 -3.65
N ASN A 186 -10.19 29.23 -3.12
CA ASN A 186 -10.72 29.33 -1.77
C ASN A 186 -12.13 28.75 -1.75
N VAL A 187 -12.30 27.64 -1.03
CA VAL A 187 -13.57 26.92 -0.88
C VAL A 187 -13.91 26.84 0.61
N GLU A 188 -15.12 27.24 0.98
CA GLU A 188 -15.62 27.07 2.35
C GLU A 188 -16.03 25.62 2.59
N SER A 189 -15.58 25.05 3.70
CA SER A 189 -15.99 23.72 4.15
C SER A 189 -17.42 23.78 4.70
N SER A 190 -18.23 22.77 4.39
CA SER A 190 -19.60 22.64 4.88
C SER A 190 -19.74 21.65 6.04
N ASP A 191 -18.75 20.80 6.27
CA ASP A 191 -18.74 19.82 7.34
C ASP A 191 -17.31 19.53 7.84
N PHE A 192 -17.23 18.69 8.88
CA PHE A 192 -15.97 18.26 9.49
C PHE A 192 -15.06 17.52 8.50
N CYS A 193 -15.62 16.75 7.57
CA CYS A 193 -14.85 15.98 6.60
C CYS A 193 -14.15 16.90 5.61
N GLU A 194 -14.88 17.86 5.03
CA GLU A 194 -14.32 18.89 4.15
C GLU A 194 -13.27 19.75 4.89
N GLU A 195 -13.54 20.15 6.14
CA GLU A 195 -12.59 20.91 6.95
C GLU A 195 -11.26 20.13 7.15
N ALA A 196 -11.37 18.85 7.51
CA ALA A 196 -10.22 17.97 7.66
C ALA A 196 -9.43 17.86 6.35
N VAL A 197 -10.09 17.58 5.24
CA VAL A 197 -9.46 17.49 3.91
C VAL A 197 -8.75 18.80 3.54
N TYR A 198 -9.38 19.95 3.75
CA TYR A 198 -8.81 21.24 3.35
C TYR A 198 -7.59 21.62 4.18
N LYS A 199 -7.59 21.25 5.46
CA LYS A 199 -6.46 21.38 6.37
C LYS A 199 -5.30 20.46 6.00
N LEU A 200 -5.58 19.23 5.57
CA LEU A 200 -4.55 18.34 5.06
C LEU A 200 -3.95 18.87 3.74
N VAL A 201 -4.76 19.41 2.83
CA VAL A 201 -4.24 20.07 1.62
C VAL A 201 -3.40 21.30 1.97
N SER A 202 -3.77 22.10 2.98
CA SER A 202 -2.96 23.27 3.36
C SER A 202 -1.61 22.87 3.95
N TYR A 203 -1.54 21.75 4.67
CA TYR A 203 -0.28 21.21 5.17
C TYR A 203 0.66 20.75 4.05
N ILE A 204 0.12 20.26 2.93
CA ILE A 204 0.92 20.00 1.72
C ILE A 204 1.44 21.32 1.13
N GLU A 205 0.62 22.37 1.09
CA GLU A 205 0.99 23.70 0.59
C GLU A 205 2.07 24.41 1.41
N GLU A 206 2.12 24.14 2.72
CA GLU A 206 3.16 24.66 3.61
C GLU A 206 4.55 24.08 3.29
N ASP A 207 4.65 22.77 3.04
CA ASP A 207 5.90 22.11 2.67
C ASP A 207 6.24 22.34 1.17
N PHE A 208 5.23 22.39 0.30
CA PHE A 208 5.36 22.48 -1.15
C PHE A 208 4.49 23.58 -1.75
N LYS A 209 5.03 24.81 -1.86
CA LYS A 209 4.31 25.94 -2.46
C LYS A 209 3.89 25.68 -3.90
N ARG A 210 2.63 25.96 -4.25
CA ARG A 210 2.05 25.72 -5.59
C ARG A 210 2.86 26.28 -6.76
N ASN A 211 3.42 27.48 -6.59
CA ASN A 211 4.18 28.14 -7.64
C ASN A 211 5.55 27.47 -7.91
N ASP A 212 6.10 26.78 -6.91
CA ASP A 212 7.43 26.16 -6.99
C ASP A 212 7.35 24.68 -7.38
N TYR A 213 6.19 24.05 -7.14
CA TYR A 213 5.93 22.61 -7.28
C TYR A 213 4.62 22.33 -8.03
N SER A 214 4.39 22.99 -9.16
CA SER A 214 3.19 22.83 -9.98
C SER A 214 2.85 21.36 -10.29
N GLU A 215 3.86 20.55 -10.58
CA GLU A 215 3.75 19.16 -11.00
C GLU A 215 3.17 18.25 -9.90
N LEU A 216 3.42 18.56 -8.62
CA LEU A 216 2.79 17.87 -7.49
C LEU A 216 1.27 18.10 -7.49
N TYR A 217 0.83 19.33 -7.73
CA TYR A 217 -0.59 19.66 -7.75
C TYR A 217 -1.30 19.14 -9.00
N GLU A 218 -0.59 19.09 -10.15
CA GLU A 218 -1.07 18.37 -11.33
C GLU A 218 -1.24 16.87 -11.03
N ALA A 219 -0.33 16.24 -10.28
CA ALA A 219 -0.45 14.85 -9.87
C ALA A 219 -1.61 14.63 -8.89
N LEU A 220 -1.80 15.50 -7.88
CA LEU A 220 -2.94 15.47 -6.96
C LEU A 220 -4.28 15.59 -7.70
N LEU A 221 -4.36 16.49 -8.68
CA LEU A 221 -5.54 16.61 -9.54
C LEU A 221 -5.75 15.38 -10.42
N SER A 222 -4.66 14.73 -10.85
CA SER A 222 -4.73 13.52 -11.69
C SER A 222 -5.27 12.33 -10.92
N ILE A 223 -4.80 12.07 -9.69
CA ILE A 223 -5.37 11.00 -8.84
C ILE A 223 -6.82 11.27 -8.48
N HIS A 224 -7.18 12.52 -8.18
CA HIS A 224 -8.59 12.91 -7.95
C HIS A 224 -9.48 12.62 -9.17
N LYS A 225 -9.01 12.97 -10.38
CA LYS A 225 -9.71 12.65 -11.63
C LYS A 225 -9.82 11.14 -11.85
N GLY A 226 -8.74 10.40 -11.57
CA GLY A 226 -8.71 8.94 -11.62
C GLY A 226 -9.76 8.31 -10.72
N GLN A 227 -9.90 8.79 -9.48
CA GLN A 227 -10.92 8.33 -8.54
C GLN A 227 -12.34 8.61 -9.04
N ILE A 228 -12.59 9.81 -9.59
CA ILE A 228 -13.89 10.13 -10.21
C ILE A 228 -14.18 9.23 -11.42
N LYS A 229 -13.17 8.90 -12.24
CA LYS A 229 -13.31 7.96 -13.35
C LYS A 229 -13.64 6.55 -12.84
N SER A 230 -12.99 6.08 -11.77
CA SER A 230 -13.29 4.75 -11.22
C SER A 230 -14.71 4.64 -10.66
N LEU A 231 -15.26 5.73 -10.12
CA LEU A 231 -16.68 5.76 -9.72
C LEU A 231 -17.64 5.54 -10.90
N ARG A 232 -17.25 5.92 -12.13
CA ARG A 232 -18.05 5.67 -13.34
C ARG A 232 -18.01 4.22 -13.80
N GLN A 233 -17.03 3.43 -13.34
CA GLN A 233 -16.92 1.99 -13.61
C GLN A 233 -17.78 1.15 -12.65
N GLN A 234 -18.52 1.78 -11.74
CA GLN A 234 -19.45 1.12 -10.83
C GLN A 234 -20.81 0.92 -11.50
N ASN A 235 -21.44 -0.23 -11.27
CA ASN A 235 -22.79 -0.55 -11.74
C ASN A 235 -22.99 -0.52 -13.27
N ILE A 236 -21.89 -0.56 -14.02
CA ILE A 236 -21.90 -0.72 -15.48
C ILE A 236 -21.22 -2.04 -15.80
N LEU A 237 -21.96 -2.98 -16.39
CA LEU A 237 -21.38 -4.17 -17.00
C LEU A 237 -20.63 -3.71 -18.25
N SER A 238 -19.31 -3.90 -18.25
CA SER A 238 -18.51 -3.76 -19.47
C SER A 238 -17.86 -5.09 -19.83
N ILE A 239 -17.74 -5.35 -21.12
CA ILE A 239 -16.96 -6.48 -21.64
C ILE A 239 -15.54 -6.04 -21.99
N PRO A 240 -14.57 -6.97 -22.09
CA PRO A 240 -13.23 -6.62 -22.54
C PRO A 240 -13.26 -5.84 -23.86
N TYR A 241 -12.42 -4.80 -23.96
CA TYR A 241 -12.30 -3.88 -25.11
C TYR A 241 -13.43 -2.85 -25.30
N GLU A 242 -14.48 -2.85 -24.47
CA GLU A 242 -15.53 -1.83 -24.51
C GLU A 242 -15.09 -0.52 -23.87
N GLU A 243 -14.41 -0.61 -22.73
CA GLU A 243 -13.89 0.51 -21.95
C GLU A 243 -12.37 0.37 -21.75
N ASP A 244 -11.66 1.49 -21.63
CA ASP A 244 -10.21 1.51 -21.39
C ASP A 244 -9.87 1.25 -19.92
N ILE A 245 -10.24 0.07 -19.42
CA ILE A 245 -9.98 -0.35 -18.03
C ILE A 245 -8.47 -0.33 -17.75
N LEU A 246 -7.64 -0.72 -18.71
CA LEU A 246 -6.18 -0.71 -18.56
C LEU A 246 -5.64 0.71 -18.40
N GLY A 247 -6.02 1.65 -19.27
CA GLY A 247 -5.62 3.05 -19.16
C GLY A 247 -6.07 3.67 -17.85
N ILE A 248 -7.28 3.35 -17.38
CA ILE A 248 -7.79 3.81 -16.09
C ILE A 248 -6.95 3.24 -14.93
N SER A 249 -6.62 1.94 -14.93
CA SER A 249 -5.74 1.34 -13.91
C SER A 249 -4.34 1.96 -13.91
N ILE A 250 -3.77 2.25 -15.09
CA ILE A 250 -2.46 2.91 -15.22
C ILE A 250 -2.53 4.35 -14.68
N GLU A 251 -3.54 5.13 -15.06
CA GLU A 251 -3.70 6.52 -14.62
C GLU A 251 -3.93 6.59 -13.11
N LYS A 252 -4.84 5.76 -12.56
CA LYS A 252 -5.16 5.73 -11.12
C LYS A 252 -3.95 5.30 -10.30
N GLY A 253 -3.40 4.11 -10.59
CA GLY A 253 -2.25 3.60 -9.85
C GLY A 253 -1.03 4.51 -9.99
N GLY A 254 -0.71 4.90 -11.22
CA GLY A 254 0.45 5.73 -11.52
C GLY A 254 0.37 7.14 -10.93
N SER A 255 -0.79 7.80 -10.99
CA SER A 255 -0.95 9.13 -10.38
C SER A 255 -0.85 9.09 -8.85
N SER A 256 -1.33 8.03 -8.20
CA SER A 256 -1.20 7.86 -6.74
C SER A 256 0.27 7.88 -6.31
N VAL A 257 1.11 7.05 -6.95
CA VAL A 257 2.54 6.93 -6.61
C VAL A 257 3.37 8.08 -7.17
N LEU A 258 2.89 8.81 -8.19
CA LEU A 258 3.52 10.07 -8.61
C LEU A 258 3.44 11.12 -7.51
N VAL A 259 2.29 11.26 -6.84
CA VAL A 259 2.16 12.17 -5.69
C VAL A 259 3.15 11.76 -4.60
N ASP A 260 3.21 10.47 -4.26
CA ASP A 260 4.18 9.94 -3.29
C ASP A 260 5.62 10.35 -3.65
N GLY A 261 6.01 10.15 -4.92
CA GLY A 261 7.32 10.52 -5.44
C GLY A 261 7.62 12.00 -5.33
N PHE A 262 6.67 12.87 -5.71
CA PHE A 262 6.84 14.32 -5.54
C PHE A 262 6.96 14.72 -4.07
N LEU A 263 6.23 14.08 -3.16
CA LEU A 263 6.32 14.37 -1.73
C LEU A 263 7.67 13.95 -1.11
N THR A 264 8.43 13.07 -1.77
CA THR A 264 9.78 12.70 -1.30
C THR A 264 10.82 13.81 -1.52
N LYS A 265 10.82 14.45 -2.70
CA LYS A 265 11.92 15.32 -3.15
C LYS A 265 11.50 16.60 -3.89
N GLY A 266 10.20 16.83 -4.03
CA GLY A 266 9.60 17.97 -4.70
C GLY A 266 9.65 17.94 -6.22
N LYS A 267 10.79 17.56 -6.83
CA LYS A 267 10.95 17.47 -8.29
C LYS A 267 11.59 16.15 -8.69
N MET A 268 10.96 15.46 -9.65
CA MET A 268 11.42 14.17 -10.16
C MET A 268 11.95 14.29 -11.58
N ASN A 269 12.98 13.52 -11.89
CA ASN A 269 13.43 13.32 -13.27
C ASN A 269 12.60 12.24 -13.98
N LYS A 270 12.86 12.04 -15.28
CA LYS A 270 12.11 11.05 -16.10
C LYS A 270 12.14 9.63 -15.53
N ASP A 271 13.30 9.13 -15.10
CA ASP A 271 13.44 7.77 -14.57
C ASP A 271 12.67 7.58 -13.27
N GLU A 272 12.66 8.60 -12.40
CA GLU A 272 11.91 8.61 -11.14
C GLU A 272 10.40 8.64 -11.41
N ILE A 273 9.94 9.46 -12.37
CA ILE A 273 8.53 9.50 -12.83
C ILE A 273 8.11 8.15 -13.41
N SER A 274 8.93 7.54 -14.28
CA SER A 274 8.67 6.21 -14.84
C SER A 274 8.57 5.15 -13.76
N PHE A 275 9.48 5.16 -12.78
CA PHE A 275 9.42 4.25 -11.65
C PHE A 275 8.11 4.38 -10.87
N CYS A 276 7.72 5.61 -10.52
CA CYS A 276 6.47 5.87 -9.81
C CYS A 276 5.25 5.36 -10.60
N ILE A 277 5.15 5.64 -11.89
CA ILE A 277 4.02 5.22 -12.71
C ILE A 277 3.93 3.69 -12.77
N PHE A 278 5.04 3.00 -13.02
CA PHE A 278 5.03 1.56 -13.22
C PHE A 278 4.80 0.83 -11.89
N TYR A 279 5.39 1.36 -10.81
CA TYR A 279 5.17 0.84 -9.47
C TYR A 279 3.72 1.04 -9.05
N GLY A 280 3.15 2.21 -9.29
CA GLY A 280 1.75 2.50 -9.00
C GLY A 280 0.78 1.63 -9.80
N PHE A 281 1.02 1.42 -11.09
CA PHE A 281 0.21 0.49 -11.90
C PHE A 281 0.28 -0.94 -11.37
N LEU A 282 1.48 -1.41 -11.01
CA LEU A 282 1.66 -2.73 -10.40
C LEU A 282 0.88 -2.87 -9.08
N LEU A 283 0.94 -1.86 -8.21
CA LEU A 283 0.23 -1.87 -6.93
C LEU A 283 -1.28 -1.86 -7.15
N GLN A 284 -1.78 -1.05 -8.09
CA GLN A 284 -3.20 -1.05 -8.47
C GLN A 284 -3.69 -2.43 -8.91
N LEU A 285 -2.92 -3.15 -9.74
CA LEU A 285 -3.31 -4.51 -10.16
C LEU A 285 -3.22 -5.53 -9.01
N ALA A 286 -2.31 -5.32 -8.07
CA ALA A 286 -2.22 -6.17 -6.89
C ALA A 286 -3.42 -5.95 -5.94
N ASP A 287 -3.86 -4.69 -5.77
CA ASP A 287 -5.06 -4.35 -5.02
C ASP A 287 -6.32 -4.93 -5.69
N ASP A 288 -6.49 -4.75 -7.01
CA ASP A 288 -7.59 -5.35 -7.79
C ASP A 288 -7.62 -6.89 -7.66
N LEU A 289 -6.45 -7.53 -7.53
CA LEU A 289 -6.32 -8.98 -7.32
C LEU A 289 -6.71 -9.40 -5.88
N GLN A 290 -6.45 -8.55 -4.89
CA GLN A 290 -6.90 -8.77 -3.51
C GLN A 290 -8.42 -8.63 -3.38
N ASP A 291 -8.99 -7.70 -4.14
CA ASP A 291 -10.37 -7.26 -3.96
C ASP A 291 -11.36 -7.86 -4.96
N ILE A 292 -10.95 -8.83 -5.80
CA ILE A 292 -11.82 -9.48 -6.81
C ILE A 292 -13.23 -9.79 -6.28
N LYS A 293 -13.34 -10.41 -5.10
CA LYS A 293 -14.65 -10.74 -4.48
C LYS A 293 -15.46 -9.48 -4.16
N SER A 294 -14.81 -8.50 -3.56
CA SER A 294 -15.43 -7.22 -3.19
C SER A 294 -15.90 -6.51 -4.43
N ASP A 295 -15.06 -6.43 -5.46
CA ASP A 295 -15.35 -5.76 -6.72
C ASP A 295 -16.52 -6.42 -7.46
N ILE A 296 -16.54 -7.75 -7.57
CA ILE A 296 -17.67 -8.46 -8.18
C ILE A 296 -18.96 -8.20 -7.38
N ASN A 297 -18.92 -8.27 -6.06
CA ASN A 297 -20.11 -8.07 -5.21
C ASN A 297 -20.65 -6.64 -5.30
N ASN A 298 -19.77 -5.66 -5.50
CA ASN A 298 -20.13 -4.24 -5.61
C ASN A 298 -20.35 -3.78 -7.07
N ASN A 299 -20.31 -4.69 -8.05
CA ASN A 299 -20.34 -4.37 -9.48
C ASN A 299 -19.29 -3.34 -9.91
N HIS A 300 -18.08 -3.43 -9.34
CA HIS A 300 -16.92 -2.65 -9.75
C HIS A 300 -16.15 -3.42 -10.82
N ILE A 301 -15.91 -2.79 -11.96
CA ILE A 301 -15.15 -3.40 -13.05
C ILE A 301 -13.67 -3.03 -12.95
N THR A 302 -12.83 -4.04 -12.76
CA THR A 302 -11.37 -4.01 -12.87
C THR A 302 -10.91 -5.01 -13.93
N ILE A 303 -9.62 -5.02 -14.28
CA ILE A 303 -9.07 -6.05 -15.18
C ILE A 303 -9.35 -7.46 -14.63
N MET A 304 -9.29 -7.63 -13.31
CA MET A 304 -9.48 -8.92 -12.66
C MET A 304 -10.96 -9.29 -12.56
N SER A 305 -11.81 -8.39 -12.04
CA SER A 305 -13.24 -8.67 -11.82
C SER A 305 -14.04 -8.81 -13.12
N GLN A 306 -13.60 -8.18 -14.22
CA GLN A 306 -14.20 -8.36 -15.54
C GLN A 306 -14.00 -9.77 -16.10
N LEU A 307 -12.86 -10.41 -15.80
CA LEU A 307 -12.49 -11.73 -16.34
C LEU A 307 -12.92 -12.89 -15.43
N ALA A 308 -12.82 -12.71 -14.12
CA ALA A 308 -12.98 -13.75 -13.11
C ALA A 308 -14.29 -14.55 -13.19
N PRO A 309 -15.46 -13.96 -13.56
CA PRO A 309 -16.70 -14.73 -13.69
C PRO A 309 -16.72 -15.72 -14.86
N LYS A 310 -15.83 -15.57 -15.85
CA LYS A 310 -15.83 -16.35 -17.10
C LYS A 310 -14.55 -17.13 -17.36
N TYR A 311 -13.42 -16.72 -16.77
CA TYR A 311 -12.11 -17.27 -17.06
C TYR A 311 -11.26 -17.41 -15.80
N ASN A 312 -10.40 -18.44 -15.78
CA ASN A 312 -9.34 -18.53 -14.77
C ASN A 312 -8.31 -17.41 -14.97
N LEU A 313 -7.90 -16.79 -13.87
CA LEU A 313 -7.01 -15.63 -13.88
C LEU A 313 -5.51 -16.00 -13.99
N ASP A 314 -5.17 -17.28 -14.10
CA ASP A 314 -3.78 -17.79 -14.14
C ASP A 314 -2.86 -16.98 -15.08
N LYS A 315 -3.30 -16.75 -16.32
CA LYS A 315 -2.49 -16.08 -17.35
C LYS A 315 -2.35 -14.58 -17.11
N ILE A 316 -3.39 -13.92 -16.58
CA ILE A 316 -3.33 -12.48 -16.32
C ILE A 316 -2.47 -12.19 -15.08
N VAL A 317 -2.47 -13.09 -14.09
CA VAL A 317 -1.57 -12.99 -12.93
C VAL A 317 -0.13 -13.34 -13.30
N ASN A 318 0.12 -14.33 -14.17
CA ASN A 318 1.47 -14.55 -14.72
C ASN A 318 2.01 -13.29 -15.39
N LYS A 319 1.15 -12.58 -16.12
CA LYS A 319 1.49 -11.32 -16.76
C LYS A 319 1.89 -10.25 -15.75
N LEU A 320 1.17 -10.14 -14.63
CA LEU A 320 1.51 -9.26 -13.50
C LEU A 320 2.84 -9.65 -12.84
N ILE A 321 3.07 -10.94 -12.59
CA ILE A 321 4.35 -11.44 -12.04
C ILE A 321 5.51 -11.07 -12.97
N ASN A 322 5.37 -11.34 -14.27
CA ASN A 322 6.41 -11.04 -15.25
C ASN A 322 6.65 -9.54 -15.42
N PHE A 323 5.58 -8.73 -15.40
CA PHE A 323 5.69 -7.27 -15.41
C PHE A 323 6.48 -6.78 -14.18
N THR A 324 6.17 -7.31 -12.98
CA THR A 324 6.86 -7.00 -11.73
C THR A 324 8.35 -7.29 -11.80
N VAL A 325 8.71 -8.49 -12.24
CA VAL A 325 10.12 -8.92 -12.33
C VAL A 325 10.87 -8.12 -13.38
N MET A 326 10.25 -7.79 -14.51
CA MET A 326 10.88 -7.01 -15.57
C MET A 326 11.10 -5.55 -15.15
N PHE A 327 10.10 -4.92 -14.54
CA PHE A 327 10.15 -3.54 -14.05
C PHE A 327 11.33 -3.31 -13.10
N LEU A 328 11.52 -4.21 -12.13
CA LEU A 328 12.55 -4.05 -11.09
C LEU A 328 13.99 -4.38 -11.56
N LYS A 329 14.18 -4.79 -12.82
CA LYS A 329 15.51 -4.94 -13.42
C LYS A 329 16.11 -3.61 -13.90
N GLU A 330 15.33 -2.53 -13.93
CA GLU A 330 15.81 -1.23 -14.38
C GLU A 330 16.50 -0.48 -13.23
N ASP A 331 17.70 0.01 -13.50
CA ASP A 331 18.57 0.56 -12.46
C ASP A 331 18.52 2.10 -12.36
N SER A 332 18.00 2.80 -13.38
CA SER A 332 18.25 4.23 -13.59
C SER A 332 17.70 5.17 -12.49
N CYS A 333 16.64 4.77 -11.79
CA CYS A 333 16.05 5.58 -10.72
C CYS A 333 16.66 5.33 -9.33
N PHE A 334 17.40 4.23 -9.13
CA PHE A 334 17.90 3.83 -7.82
C PHE A 334 19.18 4.61 -7.46
N LYS A 335 19.10 5.45 -6.44
CA LYS A 335 20.19 6.32 -5.96
C LYS A 335 20.54 6.10 -4.48
N GLY A 336 19.80 5.24 -3.78
CA GLY A 336 20.03 4.93 -2.37
C GLY A 336 21.24 4.04 -2.09
N GLU A 337 21.42 3.71 -0.82
CA GLU A 337 22.41 2.71 -0.36
C GLU A 337 21.86 1.29 -0.53
N ASN A 338 22.75 0.29 -0.68
CA ASN A 338 22.39 -1.13 -0.77
C ASN A 338 21.30 -1.39 -1.85
N ILE A 339 21.54 -0.87 -3.05
CA ILE A 339 20.56 -0.88 -4.15
C ILE A 339 20.09 -2.30 -4.49
N HIS A 340 21.00 -3.27 -4.51
CA HIS A 340 20.67 -4.65 -4.82
C HIS A 340 19.72 -5.24 -3.76
N GLU A 341 20.02 -5.00 -2.50
CA GLU A 341 19.24 -5.41 -1.35
C GLU A 341 17.85 -4.77 -1.33
N LEU A 342 17.77 -3.47 -1.63
CA LEU A 342 16.51 -2.74 -1.73
C LEU A 342 15.64 -3.27 -2.88
N LYS A 343 16.24 -3.56 -4.03
CA LYS A 343 15.53 -4.19 -5.16
C LYS A 343 14.99 -5.56 -4.80
N GLU A 344 15.79 -6.40 -4.16
CA GLU A 344 15.36 -7.72 -3.73
C GLU A 344 14.24 -7.64 -2.69
N LEU A 345 14.28 -6.65 -1.78
CA LEU A 345 13.18 -6.36 -0.86
C LEU A 345 11.90 -5.99 -1.61
N ILE A 346 11.94 -4.98 -2.47
CA ILE A 346 10.76 -4.51 -3.21
C ILE A 346 10.19 -5.64 -4.06
N LYS A 347 11.05 -6.34 -4.81
CA LYS A 347 10.67 -7.48 -5.65
C LYS A 347 9.99 -8.58 -4.84
N THR A 348 10.64 -9.01 -3.75
CA THR A 348 10.13 -10.10 -2.93
C THR A 348 8.80 -9.73 -2.29
N ASN A 349 8.65 -8.52 -1.76
CA ASN A 349 7.39 -8.10 -1.14
C ASN A 349 6.26 -7.93 -2.17
N CYS A 350 6.54 -7.39 -3.37
CA CYS A 350 5.53 -7.30 -4.43
C CYS A 350 5.09 -8.67 -4.93
N ILE A 351 6.03 -9.61 -5.14
CA ILE A 351 5.68 -10.97 -5.53
C ILE A 351 4.90 -11.67 -4.42
N MET A 352 5.34 -11.58 -3.16
CA MET A 352 4.59 -12.17 -2.04
C MET A 352 3.18 -11.59 -1.91
N LEU A 353 3.02 -10.28 -2.13
CA LEU A 353 1.70 -9.63 -2.20
C LEU A 353 0.83 -10.31 -3.25
N ILE A 354 1.33 -10.47 -4.49
CA ILE A 354 0.61 -11.13 -5.58
C ILE A 354 0.27 -12.59 -5.23
N LEU A 355 1.25 -13.38 -4.79
CA LEU A 355 1.08 -14.81 -4.51
C LEU A 355 0.09 -15.06 -3.36
N PHE A 356 0.15 -14.29 -2.27
CA PHE A 356 -0.84 -14.39 -1.21
C PHE A 356 -2.24 -14.00 -1.68
N SER A 357 -2.35 -13.02 -2.56
CA SER A 357 -3.63 -12.58 -3.13
C SER A 357 -4.26 -13.67 -4.00
N VAL A 358 -3.45 -14.38 -4.80
CA VAL A 358 -3.91 -15.57 -5.56
C VAL A 358 -4.51 -16.61 -4.61
N ILE A 359 -3.88 -16.90 -3.48
CA ILE A 359 -4.38 -17.91 -2.54
C ILE A 359 -5.67 -17.47 -1.85
N LEU A 360 -5.77 -16.20 -1.46
CA LEU A 360 -6.98 -15.66 -0.81
C LEU A 360 -8.19 -15.57 -1.78
N SER A 361 -7.91 -15.59 -3.08
CA SER A 361 -8.89 -15.54 -4.18
C SER A 361 -8.84 -16.81 -5.06
N LYS A 362 -8.41 -17.95 -4.48
CA LYS A 362 -8.06 -19.17 -5.24
C LYS A 362 -9.19 -19.76 -6.08
N GLU A 363 -10.45 -19.45 -5.77
CA GLU A 363 -11.61 -19.93 -6.54
C GLU A 363 -11.70 -19.33 -7.95
N PHE A 364 -10.94 -18.28 -8.25
CA PHE A 364 -10.83 -17.69 -9.60
C PHE A 364 -9.64 -18.22 -10.41
N PHE A 365 -8.98 -19.29 -9.94
CA PHE A 365 -7.78 -19.87 -10.54
C PHE A 365 -7.95 -21.36 -10.79
N SER A 366 -7.16 -21.92 -11.71
CA SER A 366 -7.12 -23.38 -11.89
C SER A 366 -6.43 -24.09 -10.73
N SER A 367 -6.85 -25.31 -10.44
CA SER A 367 -6.21 -26.16 -9.42
C SER A 367 -4.73 -26.43 -9.73
N GLU A 368 -4.40 -26.62 -11.01
CA GLU A 368 -3.03 -26.79 -11.48
C GLU A 368 -2.18 -25.56 -11.17
N TYR A 369 -2.72 -24.36 -11.39
CA TYR A 369 -2.02 -23.12 -11.10
C TYR A 369 -1.78 -22.93 -9.61
N ILE A 370 -2.79 -23.22 -8.77
CA ILE A 370 -2.64 -23.14 -7.31
C ILE A 370 -1.54 -24.08 -6.80
N ASN A 371 -1.41 -25.28 -7.37
CA ASN A 371 -0.33 -26.20 -7.01
C ASN A 371 1.05 -25.64 -7.37
N VAL A 372 1.19 -24.97 -8.51
CA VAL A 372 2.45 -24.29 -8.91
C VAL A 372 2.76 -23.15 -7.95
N ILE A 373 1.76 -22.30 -7.62
CA ILE A 373 1.95 -21.18 -6.69
C ILE A 373 2.33 -21.66 -5.29
N ASP A 374 1.75 -22.76 -4.81
CA ASP A 374 2.04 -23.30 -3.48
C ASP A 374 3.54 -23.57 -3.28
N GLU A 375 4.28 -23.98 -4.32
CA GLU A 375 5.72 -24.22 -4.22
C GLU A 375 6.54 -22.98 -3.79
N TYR A 376 6.04 -21.77 -4.08
CA TYR A 376 6.74 -20.50 -3.80
C TYR A 376 6.27 -19.84 -2.50
N LEU A 377 5.26 -20.39 -1.82
CA LEU A 377 4.72 -19.79 -0.60
C LEU A 377 5.53 -20.22 0.63
N PRO A 378 5.87 -19.27 1.53
CA PRO A 378 6.58 -19.61 2.77
C PRO A 378 5.69 -20.32 3.81
N PHE A 379 4.38 -20.36 3.59
CA PHE A 379 3.39 -20.96 4.48
C PHE A 379 2.46 -21.88 3.68
N SER A 380 1.82 -22.85 4.34
CA SER A 380 0.78 -23.65 3.69
C SER A 380 -0.46 -22.80 3.37
N ILE A 381 -1.16 -23.16 2.30
CA ILE A 381 -2.44 -22.54 1.91
C ILE A 381 -3.40 -22.47 3.10
N LYS A 382 -3.56 -23.58 3.85
CA LYS A 382 -4.45 -23.66 5.01
C LYS A 382 -4.08 -22.65 6.11
N TYR A 383 -2.78 -22.42 6.31
CA TYR A 383 -2.33 -21.43 7.28
C TYR A 383 -2.66 -20.01 6.82
N ILE A 384 -2.36 -19.68 5.55
CA ILE A 384 -2.65 -18.37 4.93
C ILE A 384 -4.14 -18.03 5.03
N GLU A 385 -5.03 -18.97 4.71
CA GLU A 385 -6.48 -18.75 4.77
C GLU A 385 -7.00 -18.52 6.20
N SER A 386 -6.32 -19.07 7.22
CA SER A 386 -6.80 -19.04 8.60
C SER A 386 -6.15 -17.97 9.48
N ILE A 387 -5.00 -17.42 9.09
CA ILE A 387 -4.19 -16.55 9.96
C ILE A 387 -4.93 -15.26 10.36
N LYS A 388 -5.66 -14.62 9.43
CA LYS A 388 -6.45 -13.42 9.71
C LYS A 388 -7.49 -13.66 10.80
N PHE A 389 -8.19 -14.80 10.75
CA PHE A 389 -9.17 -15.18 11.77
C PHE A 389 -8.51 -15.51 13.11
N LYS A 390 -7.40 -16.25 13.10
CA LYS A 390 -6.61 -16.57 14.30
C LYS A 390 -6.14 -15.30 15.01
N LEU A 391 -5.57 -14.35 14.27
CA LEU A 391 -5.10 -13.06 14.78
C LEU A 391 -6.23 -12.26 15.40
N ARG A 392 -7.35 -12.06 14.67
CA ARG A 392 -8.54 -11.36 15.19
C ARG A 392 -9.03 -11.96 16.51
N LYS A 393 -9.07 -13.29 16.62
CA LYS A 393 -9.50 -13.99 17.85
C LYS A 393 -8.55 -13.76 19.02
N LYS A 394 -7.23 -13.74 18.78
CA LYS A 394 -6.23 -13.48 19.83
C LYS A 394 -6.25 -12.02 20.28
N ILE A 395 -6.36 -11.08 19.34
CA ILE A 395 -6.33 -9.63 19.58
C ILE A 395 -7.58 -9.14 20.35
N ARG A 396 -8.77 -9.72 20.11
CA ARG A 396 -10.02 -9.29 20.77
C ARG A 396 -9.99 -9.33 22.31
N LYS A 397 -9.06 -10.07 22.92
CA LYS A 397 -8.97 -10.27 24.37
C LYS A 397 -7.95 -9.37 25.07
N ILE A 398 -7.35 -8.41 24.36
CA ILE A 398 -6.19 -7.67 24.86
C ILE A 398 -6.56 -6.19 24.97
N GLU A 399 -6.22 -5.60 26.12
CA GLU A 399 -6.29 -4.16 26.34
C GLU A 399 -4.99 -3.51 25.87
N PHE A 400 -4.96 -3.06 24.62
CA PHE A 400 -3.74 -2.52 23.99
C PHE A 400 -3.46 -1.06 24.32
N LYS A 401 -4.44 -0.31 24.83
CA LYS A 401 -4.43 1.16 24.77
C LYS A 401 -3.19 1.75 25.44
N ASP A 402 -2.89 1.32 26.67
CA ASP A 402 -1.78 1.90 27.44
C ASP A 402 -0.41 1.51 26.85
N ALA A 403 -0.24 0.24 26.47
CA ALA A 403 0.99 -0.25 25.85
C ALA A 403 1.26 0.44 24.52
N VAL A 404 0.23 0.58 23.68
CA VAL A 404 0.32 1.23 22.37
C VAL A 404 0.58 2.72 22.54
N ASN A 405 -0.14 3.41 23.43
CA ASN A 405 0.10 4.82 23.72
C ASN A 405 1.53 5.06 24.19
N TYR A 406 2.07 4.19 25.05
CA TYR A 406 3.46 4.29 25.49
C TYR A 406 4.47 4.06 24.35
N ILE A 407 4.30 3.01 23.53
CA ILE A 407 5.15 2.75 22.36
C ILE A 407 5.15 3.95 21.40
N LEU A 408 4.00 4.60 21.23
CA LEU A 408 3.82 5.75 20.35
C LEU A 408 4.21 7.09 21.01
N GLY A 409 4.46 7.11 22.32
CA GLY A 409 4.66 8.34 23.09
C GLY A 409 3.46 9.30 23.02
N ILE A 410 2.24 8.75 23.03
CA ILE A 410 0.98 9.48 23.18
C ILE A 410 0.70 9.55 24.69
N ASN A 411 0.63 10.76 25.24
CA ASN A 411 0.31 10.98 26.66
C ASN A 411 -1.19 10.99 26.89
#